data_AF-A0A849SCN0-F1
#
_entry.id   AF-A0A849SCN0-F1
#
_cell.length_a   1.000
_cell.length_b   1.000
_cell.length_c   1.000
_cell.angle_alpha   90.00
_cell.angle_beta   90.00
_cell.angle_gamma   90.00
#
_symmetry.space_group_name_H-M   'P 1'
#
loop_
_entity.id
_entity.type
_entity.pdbx_description
1 polymer ?
#
loop_
_entity_poly.entity_id
_entity_poly.type
_entity_poly.pdbx_seq_one_letter_code
_entity_poly.pdbx_strand_id
1 'polypeptide(L)'
;MIQTGHATLEDILLLFIYLELGAMVGIYFKTHRLPVQYLIYIAITALSRHLVIDVQKVTDSFHLYLLLSITAAIACLSGAIFILSYTAKKYGCPDENRQTELDKPE
;
A
#
# COMPACT_ATOMS: atom_id res chain seq x y z
N MET A 1 2.08 -12.29 -31.04
CA MET A 1 0.80 -13.02 -31.04
C MET A 1 0.12 -12.74 -29.71
N ILE A 2 -0.88 -11.85 -29.68
CA ILE A 2 -1.69 -11.60 -28.49
C ILE A 2 -2.81 -12.63 -28.51
N GLN A 3 -2.64 -13.66 -27.68
CA GLN A 3 -3.53 -14.81 -27.59
C GLN A 3 -4.72 -14.43 -26.68
N THR A 4 -5.92 -14.40 -27.27
CA THR A 4 -7.26 -14.41 -26.63
C THR A 4 -7.48 -13.48 -25.42
N GLY A 5 -8.19 -12.38 -25.66
CA GLY A 5 -8.43 -11.27 -24.72
C GLY A 5 -9.38 -11.58 -23.56
N HIS A 6 -8.88 -12.22 -22.51
CA HIS A 6 -9.49 -12.22 -21.19
C HIS A 6 -8.45 -11.73 -20.18
N ALA A 7 -8.66 -10.54 -19.61
CA ALA A 7 -7.82 -10.04 -18.52
C ALA A 7 -8.05 -10.93 -17.29
N THR A 8 -6.98 -11.51 -16.75
CA THR A 8 -7.08 -12.30 -15.53
C THR A 8 -7.19 -11.38 -14.32
N LEU A 9 -7.71 -11.90 -13.21
CA LEU A 9 -7.72 -11.19 -11.93
C LEU A 9 -6.31 -10.72 -11.54
N GLU A 10 -5.30 -11.52 -11.85
CA GLU A 10 -3.90 -11.20 -11.62
C GLU A 10 -3.43 -9.96 -12.41
N ASP A 11 -3.82 -9.85 -13.68
CA ASP A 11 -3.49 -8.69 -14.52
C ASP A 11 -4.16 -7.40 -14.03
N ILE A 12 -5.43 -7.50 -13.59
CA ILE A 12 -6.17 -6.36 -13.04
C ILE A 12 -5.57 -5.91 -11.71
N LEU A 13 -5.18 -6.85 -10.86
CA LEU A 13 -4.53 -6.56 -9.58
C LEU A 13 -3.14 -5.97 -9.81
N LEU A 14 -2.44 -6.40 -10.86
CA LEU A 14 -1.17 -5.81 -11.30
C LEU A 14 -1.36 -4.37 -11.82
N LEU A 15 -2.43 -4.09 -12.56
CA LEU A 15 -2.77 -2.72 -12.92
C LEU A 15 -3.00 -1.84 -11.69
N PHE A 16 -3.68 -2.37 -10.66
CA PHE A 16 -3.97 -1.65 -9.44
C PHE A 16 -2.71 -1.19 -8.67
N ILE A 17 -1.68 -2.06 -8.53
CA ILE A 17 -0.42 -1.64 -7.89
C ILE A 17 0.32 -0.58 -8.71
N TYR A 18 0.23 -0.62 -10.04
CA TYR A 18 0.84 0.40 -10.90
C TYR A 18 0.16 1.76 -10.74
N LEU A 19 -1.17 1.79 -10.65
CA LEU A 19 -1.92 3.02 -10.42
C LEU A 19 -1.62 3.60 -9.03
N GLU A 20 -1.52 2.76 -8.01
CA GLU A 20 -1.22 3.19 -6.65
C GLU A 20 0.20 3.74 -6.52
N LEU A 21 1.19 3.04 -7.09
CA LEU A 21 2.56 3.53 -7.16
C LEU A 21 2.65 4.83 -7.98
N GLY A 22 1.91 4.90 -9.10
CA GLY A 22 1.84 6.10 -9.94
C GLY A 22 1.30 7.32 -9.20
N ALA A 23 0.26 7.15 -8.38
CA ALA A 23 -0.28 8.23 -7.55
C ALA A 23 0.75 8.72 -6.52
N MET A 24 1.48 7.82 -5.87
CA MET A 24 2.51 8.20 -4.91
C MET A 24 3.72 8.87 -5.56
N VAL A 25 4.14 8.43 -6.74
CA VAL A 25 5.18 9.10 -7.53
C VAL A 25 4.71 10.49 -7.97
N GLY A 26 3.43 10.64 -8.33
CA GLY A 26 2.83 11.95 -8.62
C GLY A 26 2.89 12.89 -7.42
N ILE A 27 2.57 12.40 -6.22
CA ILE A 27 2.71 13.17 -4.97
C ILE A 27 4.19 13.49 -4.69
N TYR A 28 5.10 12.54 -4.92
CA TYR A 28 6.54 12.74 -4.72
C TYR A 28 7.08 13.90 -5.54
N PHE A 29 6.69 14.03 -6.82
CA PHE A 29 7.10 15.15 -7.65
C PHE A 29 6.56 16.49 -7.13
N LYS A 30 5.39 16.51 -6.47
CA LYS A 30 4.83 17.72 -5.85
C LYS A 30 5.52 18.07 -4.53
N THR A 31 5.91 17.09 -3.72
CA THR A 31 6.42 17.30 -2.33
C THR A 31 7.94 17.12 -2.18
N HIS A 32 8.66 16.63 -3.19
CA HIS A 32 10.11 16.34 -3.18
C HIS A 32 10.59 15.44 -2.01
N ARG A 33 9.66 14.72 -1.37
CA ARG A 33 9.93 13.83 -0.23
C ARG A 33 9.13 12.55 -0.40
N LEU A 34 9.79 11.41 -0.22
CA LEU A 34 9.15 10.11 -0.04
C LEU A 34 9.17 9.78 1.45
N PRO A 35 8.19 10.23 2.26
CA PRO A 35 8.08 9.74 3.62
C PRO A 35 7.88 8.21 3.58
N VAL A 36 8.55 7.53 4.50
CA VAL A 36 8.54 6.06 4.61
C VAL A 36 7.13 5.47 4.79
N GLN A 37 6.16 6.28 5.24
CA GLN A 37 4.75 5.94 5.32
C GLN A 37 4.19 5.45 3.97
N TYR A 38 4.55 6.11 2.87
CA TYR A 38 4.10 5.72 1.52
C TYR A 38 4.61 4.34 1.12
N LEU A 39 5.85 3.99 1.47
CA LEU A 39 6.40 2.65 1.20
C LEU A 39 5.66 1.55 1.98
N ILE A 40 5.29 1.83 3.23
CA ILE A 40 4.54 0.90 4.06
C ILE A 40 3.12 0.71 3.51
N TYR A 41 2.47 1.78 3.02
CA TYR A 41 1.17 1.66 2.34
C TYR A 41 1.25 0.77 1.09
N ILE A 42 2.28 0.93 0.24
CA ILE A 42 2.49 0.05 -0.93
C ILE A 42 2.64 -1.41 -0.50
N ALA A 43 3.41 -1.68 0.55
CA ALA A 43 3.58 -3.03 1.07
C ALA A 43 2.25 -3.64 1.56
N ILE A 44 1.44 -2.86 2.30
CA ILE A 44 0.12 -3.28 2.77
C ILE A 44 -0.79 -3.60 1.60
N THR A 45 -0.87 -2.72 0.60
CA THR A 45 -1.78 -2.92 -0.52
C THR A 45 -1.34 -4.08 -1.41
N ALA A 46 -0.04 -4.23 -1.66
CA ALA A 46 0.54 -5.37 -2.37
C ALA A 46 0.26 -6.72 -1.67
N LEU A 47 0.41 -6.78 -0.34
CA LEU A 47 0.10 -7.99 0.42
C LEU A 47 -1.41 -8.26 0.49
N SER A 48 -2.23 -7.23 0.61
CA SER A 48 -3.69 -7.36 0.68
C SER A 48 -4.27 -7.94 -0.61
N ARG A 49 -3.79 -7.51 -1.78
CA ARG A 49 -4.20 -8.14 -3.06
C ARG A 49 -3.73 -9.58 -3.19
N HIS A 50 -2.51 -9.88 -2.73
CA HIS A 50 -1.98 -11.25 -2.77
C HIS A 50 -2.85 -12.19 -1.92
N LEU A 51 -3.29 -11.71 -0.75
CA LEU A 51 -4.22 -12.42 0.12
C LEU A 51 -5.56 -12.71 -0.56
N VAL A 52 -6.13 -11.75 -1.31
CA VAL A 52 -7.40 -11.94 -2.04
C VAL A 52 -7.27 -12.95 -3.19
N ILE A 53 -6.09 -13.09 -3.78
CA ILE A 53 -5.84 -14.12 -4.80
C ILE A 53 -5.70 -15.49 -4.12
N ASP A 54 -4.96 -15.57 -3.02
CA ASP A 54 -4.68 -16.83 -2.31
C ASP A 54 -5.92 -17.40 -1.62
N VAL A 55 -6.85 -16.56 -1.14
CA VAL A 55 -8.09 -17.03 -0.51
C VAL A 55 -8.98 -17.81 -1.49
N GLN A 56 -8.83 -17.59 -2.80
CA GLN A 56 -9.60 -18.33 -3.82
C GLN A 56 -9.05 -19.73 -4.09
N LYS A 57 -7.84 -20.05 -3.59
CA LYS A 57 -7.17 -21.35 -3.78
C LYS A 57 -7.20 -22.25 -2.53
N VAL A 58 -8.04 -21.92 -1.54
CA VAL A 58 -8.12 -22.68 -0.28
C VAL A 58 -8.83 -24.03 -0.48
N THR A 59 -8.07 -25.07 -0.81
CA THR A 59 -8.57 -26.45 -0.86
C THR A 59 -8.01 -27.33 0.28
N ASP A 60 -6.93 -26.92 0.96
CA ASP A 60 -6.25 -27.74 1.99
C ASP A 60 -5.89 -26.97 3.27
N SER A 61 -5.78 -27.70 4.40
CA SER A 61 -5.41 -27.16 5.72
C SER A 61 -4.07 -26.42 5.75
N PHE A 62 -3.17 -26.72 4.81
CA PHE A 62 -1.88 -26.01 4.64
C PHE A 62 -2.07 -24.55 4.20
N HIS A 63 -3.07 -24.27 3.35
CA HIS A 63 -3.36 -22.91 2.89
C HIS A 63 -3.91 -22.00 4.00
N LEU A 64 -4.50 -22.58 5.05
CA LEU A 64 -5.01 -21.81 6.19
C LEU A 64 -3.87 -21.17 7.00
N TYR A 65 -2.75 -21.87 7.18
CA TYR A 65 -1.57 -21.30 7.86
C TYR A 65 -0.91 -20.20 7.02
N LEU A 66 -0.84 -20.38 5.71
CA LEU A 66 -0.31 -19.37 4.78
C LEU A 66 -1.17 -18.08 4.80
N LEU A 67 -2.48 -18.23 4.75
CA LEU A 67 -3.41 -17.10 4.83
C LEU A 67 -3.32 -16.37 6.18
N LEU A 68 -3.19 -17.12 7.28
CA LEU A 68 -3.00 -16.55 8.61
C LEU A 68 -1.68 -15.76 8.71
N SER A 69 -0.60 -16.29 8.12
CA SER A 69 0.71 -15.62 8.11
C SER A 69 0.68 -14.32 7.31
N ILE A 70 0.03 -14.28 6.14
CA ILE A 70 -0.11 -13.05 5.35
C ILE A 70 -0.96 -12.02 6.10
N THR A 71 -2.06 -12.46 6.71
CA THR A 71 -2.92 -11.59 7.54
C THR A 71 -2.12 -11.00 8.71
N ALA A 72 -1.31 -11.81 9.39
CA ALA A 72 -0.46 -11.36 10.47
C ALA A 72 0.62 -10.36 10.00
N ALA A 73 1.19 -10.56 8.80
CA ALA A 73 2.14 -9.62 8.20
C ALA A 73 1.48 -8.25 7.92
N ILE A 74 0.27 -8.24 7.36
CA ILE A 74 -0.50 -7.01 7.12
C ILE A 74 -0.83 -6.31 8.45
N ALA A 75 -1.25 -7.06 9.47
CA ALA A 75 -1.51 -6.51 10.80
C ALA A 75 -0.24 -5.91 11.44
N CYS A 76 0.91 -6.54 11.24
CA CYS A 76 2.21 -6.02 11.70
C CYS A 76 2.58 -4.71 10.99
N LEU A 77 2.43 -4.63 9.67
CA LEU A 77 2.67 -3.40 8.90
C LEU A 77 1.70 -2.27 9.30
N SER A 78 0.44 -2.61 9.56
CA SER A 78 -0.56 -1.68 10.08
C SER A 78 -0.15 -1.15 11.47
N GLY A 79 0.38 -2.00 12.33
CA GLY A 79 0.96 -1.59 13.62
C GLY A 79 2.17 -0.65 13.44
N ALA A 80 3.06 -0.96 12.48
CA ALA A 80 4.22 -0.11 12.19
C ALA A 80 3.82 1.29 11.74
N ILE A 81 2.82 1.42 10.85
CA ILE A 81 2.35 2.74 10.42
C ILE A 81 1.58 3.48 11.51
N PHE A 82 0.87 2.76 12.37
CA PHE A 82 0.23 3.34 13.55
C PHE A 82 1.25 3.97 14.50
N ILE A 83 2.34 3.25 14.79
CA ILE A 83 3.44 3.75 15.63
C ILE A 83 4.12 4.95 14.94
N LEU A 84 4.37 4.86 13.64
CA LEU A 84 5.00 5.92 12.87
C LEU A 84 4.14 7.19 12.82
N SER A 85 2.83 7.05 12.63
CA SER A 85 1.87 8.16 12.67
C SER A 85 1.79 8.78 14.06
N TYR A 86 1.76 7.97 15.11
CA TYR A 86 1.78 8.46 16.49
C TYR A 86 3.08 9.21 16.81
N THR A 87 4.21 8.69 16.34
CA THR A 87 5.53 9.32 16.49
C THR A 87 5.60 10.63 15.71
N ALA A 88 5.10 10.67 14.48
CA ALA A 88 5.03 11.89 13.68
C ALA A 88 4.16 12.96 14.36
N LYS A 89 3.01 12.58 14.93
CA LYS A 89 2.12 13.49 15.68
C LYS A 89 2.76 14.00 16.98
N LYS A 90 3.51 13.15 17.69
CA LYS A 90 4.10 13.48 19.00
C LYS A 90 5.41 14.26 18.89
N TYR A 91 6.25 13.93 17.91
CA TYR A 91 7.55 14.55 17.68
C TYR A 91 7.55 15.58 16.55
N GLY A 92 6.36 15.89 16.01
CA GLY A 92 6.06 16.99 15.09
C GLY A 92 7.27 17.49 14.31
N CYS A 93 7.59 16.84 13.20
CA CYS A 93 8.60 17.38 12.31
C CYS A 93 8.07 18.75 11.80
N PRO A 94 8.79 19.86 11.98
CA PRO A 94 8.29 21.23 11.70
C PRO A 94 7.90 21.53 10.24
N ASP A 95 7.94 20.55 9.33
CA ASP A 95 7.65 20.72 7.91
C ASP A 95 6.23 20.32 7.47
N GLU A 96 5.44 19.61 8.30
CA GLU A 96 4.07 19.23 7.92
C GLU A 96 3.11 20.43 7.85
N ASN A 97 3.39 21.50 8.62
CA ASN A 97 2.62 22.75 8.56
C ASN A 97 2.88 23.56 7.27
N ARG A 98 4.01 23.38 6.59
CA ARG A 98 4.36 24.19 5.41
C ARG A 98 3.63 23.74 4.14
N GLN A 99 3.17 22.49 4.09
CA GLN A 99 2.44 21.94 2.95
C GLN A 99 0.97 22.38 2.93
N THR A 100 0.35 22.55 4.09
CA THR A 100 -1.05 23.02 4.23
C THR A 100 -1.21 24.51 3.93
N GLU A 101 -0.15 25.32 4.14
CA GLU A 101 -0.17 26.76 3.81
C GLU A 101 0.01 27.05 2.31
N LEU A 102 0.66 26.16 1.55
CA LEU A 102 0.89 26.30 0.10
C LEU A 102 -0.30 25.85 -0.77
N ASP A 103 -1.32 25.21 -0.20
CA ASP A 103 -2.54 24.74 -0.88
C ASP A 103 -3.73 25.69 -0.68
N LYS A 104 -3.52 26.85 -0.05
CA LYS A 104 -4.56 27.86 0.10
C LYS A 104 -4.75 28.59 -1.23
N PRO A 105 -5.91 28.49 -1.91
CA PRO A 105 -6.19 29.35 -3.04
C PRO A 105 -6.30 30.79 -2.54
N GLU A 106 -5.54 31.68 -3.16
CA GLU A 106 -5.67 33.14 -3.00
C GLU A 106 -6.99 33.64 -3.61
#